data_AF-A0A449BBB1-F1
#
_entry.id   AF-A0A449BBB1-F1
#
_cell.length_a   1.000
_cell.length_b   1.000
_cell.length_c   1.000
_cell.angle_alpha   90.00
_cell.angle_beta   90.00
_cell.angle_gamma   90.00
#
_symmetry.space_group_name_H-M   'P 1'
#
loop_
_entity.id
_entity.type
_entity.pdbx_description
1 polymer ?
#
loop_
_entity_poly.entity_id
_entity_poly.type
_entity_poly.pdbx_seq_one_letter_code
_entity_poly.pdbx_strand_id
1 'polypeptide(L)'
;MKISYKVYRSLTGEPFETQELSGKKVEFFYMNDTPYLSQYVSRGRFYIWTSDGNNYRLLVEKGFYEKVSYFFTSEVNGIWIDFLDEVGSINSRMSKMFLLISMSISLVVLLVFGIWFKEQLTTGVIVALFGVLILNMVHTSRINKLIRQKNLAAQTKIREVLTEEKFNQLLKDQEEYYKEYFKFEEDENDVDTGDDELMLEEGEESENERDIIDEEKDE
;
A
#
# COMPACT_ATOMS: atom_id res chain seq x y z
N MET A 1 6.77 6.79 -6.54
CA MET A 1 6.40 7.09 -5.13
C MET A 1 7.11 6.07 -4.24
N LYS A 2 7.51 6.42 -3.02
CA LYS A 2 8.07 5.44 -2.08
C LYS A 2 6.96 4.54 -1.54
N ILE A 3 7.21 3.23 -1.46
CA ILE A 3 6.27 2.23 -0.94
C ILE A 3 7.04 1.37 0.06
N SER A 4 6.54 1.30 1.30
CA SER A 4 7.18 0.52 2.37
C SER A 4 8.70 0.76 2.45
N TYR A 5 9.11 2.03 2.39
CA TYR A 5 10.52 2.42 2.16
C TYR A 5 11.49 1.88 3.22
N LYS A 6 11.01 1.71 4.45
CA LYS A 6 11.79 1.09 5.54
C LYS A 6 12.14 -0.37 5.22
N VAL A 7 11.18 -1.14 4.71
CA VAL A 7 11.39 -2.51 4.22
C VAL A 7 12.32 -2.48 3.02
N TYR A 8 12.05 -1.61 2.05
CA TYR A 8 12.91 -1.48 0.86
C TYR A 8 14.39 -1.34 1.26
N ARG A 9 14.71 -0.45 2.20
CA ARG A 9 16.11 -0.17 2.62
C ARG A 9 16.76 -1.30 3.42
N SER A 10 15.99 -2.09 4.17
CA SER A 10 16.54 -3.15 5.01
C SER A 10 16.90 -4.41 4.20
N LEU A 11 16.32 -4.57 3.00
CA LEU A 11 16.68 -5.63 2.06
C LEU A 11 18.09 -5.38 1.50
N THR A 12 19.09 -5.95 2.16
CA THR A 12 20.53 -5.78 1.83
C THR A 12 21.18 -7.05 1.30
N GLY A 13 20.46 -8.18 1.30
CA GLY A 13 20.93 -9.44 0.74
C GLY A 13 21.06 -9.43 -0.79
N GLU A 14 21.47 -10.56 -1.36
CA GLU A 14 21.42 -10.77 -2.81
C GLU A 14 20.01 -11.16 -3.24
N PRO A 15 19.43 -10.51 -4.27
CA PRO A 15 18.15 -10.93 -4.79
C PRO A 15 18.26 -12.26 -5.52
N PHE A 16 17.28 -13.14 -5.34
CA PHE A 16 17.27 -14.44 -6.03
C PHE A 16 16.90 -14.30 -7.51
N GLU A 17 16.19 -13.23 -7.87
CA GLU A 17 15.83 -12.90 -9.24
C GLU A 17 15.86 -11.38 -9.44
N THR A 18 16.18 -10.95 -10.65
CA THR A 18 16.12 -9.53 -11.04
C THR A 18 15.50 -9.41 -12.41
N GLN A 19 14.56 -8.47 -12.56
CA GLN A 19 13.91 -8.13 -13.81
C GLN A 19 14.14 -6.65 -14.13
N GLU A 20 14.31 -6.32 -15.41
CA GLU A 20 14.33 -4.93 -15.89
C GLU A 20 13.04 -4.64 -16.66
N LEU A 21 12.20 -3.75 -16.13
CA LEU A 21 10.89 -3.43 -16.67
C LEU A 21 10.78 -1.92 -16.88
N SER A 22 10.58 -1.50 -18.13
CA SER A 22 10.40 -0.08 -18.49
C SER A 22 11.51 0.85 -17.95
N GLY A 23 12.76 0.37 -17.94
CA GLY A 23 13.91 1.11 -17.42
C GLY A 23 14.03 1.14 -15.90
N LYS A 24 13.19 0.37 -15.19
CA LYS A 24 13.22 0.20 -13.74
C LYS A 24 13.72 -1.18 -13.36
N LYS A 25 14.49 -1.25 -12.28
CA LYS A 25 14.97 -2.51 -11.73
C LYS A 25 13.95 -3.07 -10.74
N VAL A 26 13.65 -4.35 -10.87
CA VAL A 26 12.82 -5.12 -9.93
C VAL A 26 13.66 -6.24 -9.36
N GLU A 27 13.87 -6.24 -8.06
CA GLU A 27 14.67 -7.25 -7.36
C GLU A 27 13.77 -8.12 -6.47
N PHE A 28 13.96 -9.42 -6.52
CA PHE A 28 13.14 -10.39 -5.80
C PHE A 28 13.90 -10.93 -4.60
N PHE A 29 13.23 -10.93 -3.44
CA PHE A 29 13.77 -11.40 -2.18
C PHE A 29 12.83 -12.39 -1.54
N TYR A 30 13.36 -13.44 -0.92
CA TYR A 30 12.55 -14.34 -0.12
C TYR A 30 12.23 -13.70 1.21
N MET A 31 10.95 -13.68 1.56
CA MET A 31 10.47 -13.14 2.84
C MET A 31 11.01 -13.94 4.02
N ASN A 32 11.23 -15.25 3.80
CA ASN A 32 11.74 -16.21 4.79
C ASN A 32 13.13 -15.83 5.33
N ASP A 33 13.92 -15.10 4.54
CA ASP A 33 15.28 -14.68 4.91
C ASP A 33 15.29 -13.31 5.62
N THR A 34 14.11 -12.82 6.01
CA THR A 34 13.93 -11.47 6.59
C THR A 34 13.06 -11.53 7.86
N PRO A 35 13.17 -10.53 8.76
CA PRO A 35 12.30 -10.46 9.94
C PRO A 35 10.83 -10.15 9.60
N TYR A 36 10.50 -9.95 8.33
CA TYR A 36 9.18 -9.54 7.88
C TYR A 36 8.22 -10.71 7.63
N LEU A 37 8.70 -11.96 7.62
CA LEU A 37 7.89 -13.14 7.35
C LEU A 37 6.65 -13.20 8.24
N SER A 38 6.85 -13.26 9.56
CA SER A 38 5.74 -13.34 10.52
C SER A 38 4.82 -12.13 10.42
N GLN A 39 5.36 -10.92 10.24
CA GLN A 39 4.58 -9.68 10.15
C GLN A 39 3.56 -9.69 9.01
N TYR A 40 3.94 -10.19 7.84
CA TYR A 40 3.07 -10.17 6.66
C TYR A 40 2.27 -11.45 6.50
N VAL A 41 2.92 -12.60 6.70
CA VAL A 41 2.26 -13.88 6.49
C VAL A 41 1.16 -14.11 7.53
N SER A 42 1.32 -13.72 8.80
CA SER A 42 0.23 -13.78 9.80
C SER A 42 -1.05 -13.01 9.42
N ARG A 43 -0.96 -12.09 8.44
CA ARG A 43 -2.09 -11.33 7.89
C ARG A 43 -2.54 -11.87 6.53
N GLY A 44 -2.15 -13.09 6.19
CA GLY A 44 -2.43 -13.72 4.89
C GLY A 44 -1.64 -13.13 3.71
N ARG A 45 -0.64 -12.27 3.95
CA ARG A 45 0.13 -11.62 2.88
C ARG A 45 1.42 -12.38 2.59
N PHE A 46 1.39 -13.18 1.54
CA PHE A 46 2.55 -13.98 1.12
C PHE A 46 3.52 -13.25 0.19
N TYR A 47 3.16 -12.06 -0.29
CA TYR A 47 4.09 -11.19 -1.00
C TYR A 47 3.75 -9.73 -0.71
N ILE A 48 4.75 -8.85 -0.87
CA ILE A 48 4.59 -7.41 -0.79
C ILE A 48 5.48 -6.71 -1.82
N TRP A 49 4.96 -5.63 -2.38
CA TRP A 49 5.74 -4.70 -3.19
C TRP A 49 6.34 -3.57 -2.34
N THR A 50 7.60 -3.24 -2.59
CA THR A 50 8.28 -2.10 -1.96
C THR A 50 9.01 -1.27 -3.02
N SER A 51 9.20 0.03 -2.77
CA SER A 51 9.84 0.94 -3.71
C SER A 51 10.55 2.11 -3.04
N ASP A 52 11.69 2.53 -3.58
CA ASP A 52 12.37 3.78 -3.24
C ASP A 52 11.85 5.00 -4.02
N GLY A 53 10.89 4.79 -4.93
CA GLY A 53 10.36 5.78 -5.84
C GLY A 53 10.85 5.66 -7.28
N ASN A 54 11.92 4.88 -7.52
CA ASN A 54 12.47 4.64 -8.85
C ASN A 54 12.45 3.14 -9.20
N ASN A 55 12.97 2.31 -8.30
CA ASN A 55 13.09 0.87 -8.43
C ASN A 55 12.13 0.14 -7.48
N TYR A 56 11.91 -1.14 -7.74
CA TYR A 56 11.00 -1.98 -6.95
C TYR A 56 11.73 -3.17 -6.37
N ARG A 57 11.27 -3.60 -5.21
CA ARG A 57 11.66 -4.89 -4.62
C ARG A 57 10.40 -5.64 -4.26
N LEU A 58 10.31 -6.87 -4.73
CA LEU A 58 9.26 -7.80 -4.34
C LEU A 58 9.81 -8.69 -3.23
N LEU A 59 9.13 -8.69 -2.08
CA LEU A 59 9.40 -9.64 -1.01
C LEU A 59 8.31 -10.69 -1.05
N VAL A 60 8.67 -11.96 -1.27
CA VAL A 60 7.71 -13.05 -1.46
C VAL A 60 8.10 -14.26 -0.61
N GLU A 61 7.11 -14.88 0.02
CA GLU A 61 7.29 -16.13 0.76
C GLU A 61 7.67 -17.24 -0.24
N LYS A 62 8.67 -18.05 0.13
CA LYS A 62 9.31 -19.01 -0.76
C LYS A 62 8.35 -20.09 -1.27
N GLY A 63 7.58 -20.73 -0.41
CA GLY A 63 6.63 -21.77 -0.80
C GLY A 63 5.50 -21.22 -1.68
N PHE A 64 5.03 -20.01 -1.40
CA PHE A 64 4.07 -19.29 -2.22
C PHE A 64 4.65 -19.01 -3.61
N TYR A 65 5.88 -18.49 -3.67
CA TYR A 65 6.56 -18.25 -4.95
C TYR A 65 6.69 -19.53 -5.77
N GLU A 66 7.08 -20.65 -5.15
CA GLU A 66 7.21 -21.93 -5.83
C GLU A 66 5.88 -22.39 -6.45
N LYS A 67 4.76 -22.19 -5.73
CA LYS A 67 3.42 -22.60 -6.18
C LYS A 67 2.83 -21.69 -7.27
N VAL A 68 3.06 -20.38 -7.19
CA VAL A 68 2.46 -19.39 -8.12
C VAL A 68 3.47 -18.58 -8.92
N SER A 69 4.70 -19.08 -9.11
CA SER A 69 5.78 -18.38 -9.84
C SER A 69 5.36 -17.82 -11.21
N TYR A 70 4.44 -18.50 -11.91
CA TYR A 70 3.89 -18.05 -13.18
C TYR A 70 3.11 -16.73 -13.13
N PHE A 71 2.73 -16.26 -11.95
CA PHE A 71 2.13 -14.94 -11.72
C PHE A 71 3.19 -13.82 -11.73
N PHE A 72 4.44 -14.12 -11.42
CA PHE A 72 5.51 -13.12 -11.30
C PHE A 72 6.33 -12.97 -12.60
N THR A 73 5.69 -13.21 -13.74
CA THR A 73 6.33 -12.98 -15.04
C THR A 73 6.51 -11.48 -15.29
N SER A 74 7.48 -11.13 -16.13
CA SER A 74 7.77 -9.75 -16.51
C SER A 74 6.56 -8.99 -17.05
N GLU A 75 5.67 -9.66 -17.79
CA GLU A 75 4.44 -9.06 -18.32
C GLU A 75 3.45 -8.68 -17.21
N VAL A 76 3.21 -9.59 -16.26
CA VAL A 76 2.31 -9.35 -15.12
C VAL A 76 2.89 -8.31 -14.17
N ASN A 77 4.18 -8.40 -13.86
CA ASN A 77 4.87 -7.43 -13.01
C ASN A 77 4.88 -6.03 -13.63
N GLY A 78 4.99 -5.92 -14.95
CA GLY A 78 4.86 -4.65 -15.66
C GLY A 78 3.52 -3.98 -15.39
N ILE A 79 2.43 -4.75 -15.43
CA ILE A 79 1.08 -4.25 -15.12
C ILE A 79 0.97 -3.78 -13.66
N TRP A 80 1.54 -4.55 -12.72
CA TRP A 80 1.57 -4.17 -11.30
C TRP A 80 2.34 -2.88 -11.06
N ILE A 81 3.52 -2.73 -11.66
CA ILE A 81 4.35 -1.53 -11.52
C ILE A 81 3.62 -0.31 -12.08
N ASP A 82 3.01 -0.43 -13.25
CA ASP A 82 2.20 0.65 -13.84
C ASP A 82 1.06 1.06 -12.89
N PHE A 83 0.38 0.09 -12.29
CA PHE A 83 -0.65 0.36 -11.28
C PHE A 83 -0.08 1.10 -10.07
N LEU A 84 1.05 0.64 -9.50
CA LEU A 84 1.69 1.26 -8.34
C LEU A 84 2.15 2.69 -8.62
N ASP A 85 2.68 2.94 -9.82
CA ASP A 85 3.05 4.28 -10.29
C ASP A 85 1.83 5.19 -10.45
N GLU A 86 0.78 4.70 -11.11
CA GLU A 86 -0.44 5.45 -11.32
C GLU A 86 -1.07 5.84 -9.99
N VAL A 87 -1.27 4.88 -9.09
CA VAL A 87 -1.81 5.11 -7.75
C VAL A 87 -0.91 6.07 -6.97
N GLY A 88 0.40 5.89 -7.02
CA GLY A 88 1.32 6.76 -6.29
C GLY A 88 1.33 8.20 -6.80
N SER A 89 1.23 8.39 -8.11
CA SER A 89 1.13 9.72 -8.72
C SER A 89 -0.20 10.40 -8.39
N ILE A 90 -1.31 9.65 -8.41
CA ILE A 90 -2.65 10.14 -8.06
C ILE A 90 -2.68 10.54 -6.58
N ASN A 91 -2.25 9.65 -5.68
CA ASN A 91 -2.23 9.92 -4.25
C ASN A 91 -1.36 11.14 -3.93
N SER A 92 -0.11 11.18 -4.41
CA SER A 92 0.78 12.30 -4.12
C SER A 92 0.25 13.64 -4.65
N ARG A 93 -0.34 13.67 -5.86
CA ARG A 93 -0.93 14.88 -6.44
C ARG A 93 -2.16 15.34 -5.65
N MET A 94 -3.07 14.42 -5.34
CA MET A 94 -4.31 14.73 -4.62
C MET A 94 -4.04 15.12 -3.18
N SER A 95 -3.10 14.47 -2.51
CA SER A 95 -2.72 14.78 -1.13
C SER A 95 -2.03 16.14 -1.01
N LYS A 96 -1.13 16.49 -1.94
CA LYS A 96 -0.54 17.85 -2.01
C LYS A 96 -1.61 18.92 -2.24
N MET A 97 -2.56 18.66 -3.14
CA MET A 97 -3.66 19.58 -3.41
C MET A 97 -4.59 19.76 -2.20
N PHE A 98 -4.92 18.67 -1.50
CA PHE A 98 -5.71 18.72 -0.28
C PHE A 98 -5.00 19.52 0.82
N LEU A 99 -3.71 19.27 1.04
CA LEU A 99 -2.91 20.02 2.01
C LEU A 99 -2.90 21.53 1.68
N LEU A 100 -2.73 21.89 0.42
CA LEU A 100 -2.76 23.30 0.00
C LEU A 100 -4.12 23.94 0.27
N ILE A 101 -5.21 23.25 -0.07
CA ILE A 101 -6.58 23.75 0.16
C ILE A 101 -6.85 23.87 1.66
N SER A 102 -6.51 22.87 2.46
CA SER A 102 -6.75 22.89 3.91
C SER A 102 -5.94 23.99 4.59
N MET A 103 -4.64 24.13 4.28
CA MET A 103 -3.83 25.25 4.78
C MET A 103 -4.40 26.61 4.38
N SER A 104 -4.89 26.75 3.14
CA SER A 104 -5.49 27.99 2.67
C SER A 104 -6.75 28.34 3.45
N ILE A 105 -7.63 27.36 3.72
CA ILE A 105 -8.83 27.55 4.54
C ILE A 105 -8.44 27.96 5.96
N SER A 106 -7.49 27.27 6.58
CA SER A 106 -7.01 27.60 7.93
C SER A 106 -6.44 29.02 8.00
N LEU A 107 -5.65 29.43 7.01
CA LEU A 107 -5.09 30.78 6.94
C LEU A 107 -6.19 31.85 6.80
N VAL A 108 -7.17 31.63 5.92
CA VAL A 108 -8.30 32.54 5.74
C VAL A 108 -9.09 32.70 7.03
N VAL A 109 -9.37 31.61 7.74
CA VAL A 109 -10.07 31.64 9.02
C VAL A 109 -9.29 32.46 10.04
N LEU A 110 -7.97 32.25 10.16
CA LEU A 110 -7.12 33.02 11.08
C LEU A 110 -7.11 34.51 10.74
N LEU A 111 -7.04 34.88 9.47
CA LEU A 111 -7.04 36.29 9.05
C LEU A 111 -8.39 36.97 9.29
N VAL A 112 -9.49 36.33 8.89
CA VAL A 112 -10.84 36.87 9.03
C VAL A 112 -11.21 37.02 10.50
N PHE A 113 -11.08 35.95 11.29
CA PHE A 113 -11.44 36.00 12.70
C PHE A 113 -10.43 36.77 13.54
N GLY A 114 -9.13 36.73 13.19
CA GLY A 114 -8.09 37.45 13.92
C GLY A 114 -8.15 38.97 13.76
N ILE A 115 -8.68 39.47 12.64
CA ILE A 115 -8.81 40.91 12.40
C ILE A 115 -10.24 41.40 12.71
N TRP A 116 -11.28 40.70 12.21
CA TRP A 116 -12.66 41.20 12.22
C TRP A 116 -13.53 40.61 13.34
N PHE A 117 -13.25 39.40 13.84
CA PHE A 117 -14.11 38.68 14.80
C PHE A 117 -13.31 38.06 15.96
N LYS A 118 -12.46 38.87 16.61
CA LYS A 118 -11.47 38.41 17.60
C LYS A 118 -12.07 37.60 18.74
N GLU A 119 -13.23 38.00 19.25
CA GLU A 119 -13.92 37.31 20.35
C GLU A 119 -14.44 35.91 19.95
N GLN A 120 -14.62 35.66 18.65
CA GLN A 120 -15.11 34.40 18.10
C GLN A 120 -14.00 33.56 17.46
N LEU A 121 -12.73 33.97 17.58
CA LEU A 121 -11.59 33.30 16.96
C LEU A 121 -11.54 31.80 17.32
N THR A 122 -11.67 31.48 18.60
CA THR A 122 -11.65 30.09 19.07
C THR A 122 -12.77 29.27 18.43
N THR A 123 -13.99 29.81 18.38
CA THR A 123 -15.14 29.16 17.73
C THR A 123 -14.91 28.99 16.23
N GLY A 124 -14.36 30.01 15.55
CA GLY A 124 -14.03 29.97 14.13
C GLY A 124 -13.00 28.88 13.80
N VAL A 125 -11.95 28.75 14.63
CA VAL A 125 -10.94 27.69 14.50
C VAL A 125 -11.56 26.30 14.71
N ILE A 126 -12.43 26.12 15.70
CA ILE A 126 -13.12 24.85 15.94
C ILE A 126 -13.98 24.46 14.74
N VAL A 127 -14.78 25.39 14.21
CA VAL A 127 -15.63 25.16 13.03
C VAL A 127 -14.77 24.79 11.81
N ALA A 128 -13.65 25.49 11.61
CA ALA A 128 -12.71 25.19 10.53
C ALA A 128 -12.10 23.79 10.66
N LEU A 129 -11.74 23.38 11.88
CA LEU A 129 -11.19 22.05 12.15
C LEU A 129 -12.21 20.96 11.80
N PHE A 130 -13.47 21.11 12.23
CA PHE A 130 -14.54 20.19 11.80
C PHE A 130 -14.71 20.17 10.27
N GLY A 131 -14.65 21.33 9.61
CA GLY A 131 -14.69 21.42 8.15
C GLY A 131 -13.54 20.66 7.48
N VAL A 132 -12.31 20.77 8.00
CA VAL A 132 -11.14 20.04 7.49
C VAL A 132 -11.30 18.54 7.72
N LEU A 133 -11.85 18.10 8.85
CA LEU A 133 -12.12 16.68 9.10
C LEU A 133 -13.11 16.09 8.09
N ILE A 134 -14.21 16.79 7.81
CA ILE A 134 -15.19 16.35 6.80
C ILE A 134 -14.53 16.32 5.41
N LEU A 135 -13.74 17.35 5.08
CA LEU A 135 -13.03 17.39 3.80
C LEU A 135 -12.02 16.23 3.67
N ASN A 136 -11.35 15.88 4.76
CA ASN A 136 -10.44 14.74 4.82
C ASN A 136 -11.19 13.43 4.54
N MET A 137 -12.34 13.19 5.19
CA MET A 137 -13.16 12.00 4.94
C MET A 137 -13.55 11.87 3.46
N VAL A 138 -13.99 12.97 2.83
CA VAL A 138 -14.34 12.99 1.41
C VAL A 138 -13.12 12.73 0.53
N HIS A 139 -11.97 13.31 0.87
CA HIS A 139 -10.70 13.12 0.16
C HIS A 139 -10.25 11.65 0.22
N THR A 140 -10.17 11.06 1.41
CA THR A 140 -9.83 9.65 1.62
C THR A 140 -10.77 8.73 0.84
N SER A 141 -12.08 8.94 0.94
CA SER A 141 -13.07 8.13 0.22
C SER A 141 -12.89 8.21 -1.31
N ARG A 142 -12.57 9.39 -1.84
CA ARG A 142 -12.30 9.57 -3.28
C ARG A 142 -11.02 8.87 -3.71
N ILE A 143 -9.94 8.98 -2.93
CA ILE A 143 -8.69 8.28 -3.21
C ILE A 143 -8.92 6.77 -3.21
N ASN A 144 -9.52 6.22 -2.15
CA ASN A 144 -9.76 4.77 -2.04
C ASN A 144 -10.61 4.25 -3.20
N LYS A 145 -11.65 5.01 -3.61
CA LYS A 145 -12.46 4.65 -4.79
C LYS A 145 -11.64 4.62 -6.09
N LEU A 146 -10.75 5.59 -6.29
CA LEU A 146 -9.88 5.63 -7.46
C LEU A 146 -8.86 4.49 -7.46
N ILE A 147 -8.24 4.22 -6.31
CA ILE A 147 -7.32 3.09 -6.14
C ILE A 147 -8.04 1.78 -6.49
N ARG A 148 -9.25 1.57 -5.97
CA ARG A 148 -10.06 0.38 -6.29
C ARG A 148 -10.34 0.24 -7.78
N GLN A 149 -10.68 1.33 -8.46
CA GLN A 149 -10.90 1.32 -9.92
C GLN A 149 -9.63 0.95 -10.69
N LYS A 150 -8.49 1.48 -10.27
CA LYS A 150 -7.19 1.18 -10.89
C LYS A 150 -6.74 -0.25 -10.63
N ASN A 151 -7.00 -0.78 -9.43
CA ASN A 151 -6.73 -2.17 -9.08
C ASN A 151 -7.56 -3.12 -9.96
N LEU A 152 -8.86 -2.88 -10.08
CA LEU A 152 -9.74 -3.66 -10.96
C LEU A 152 -9.27 -3.61 -12.42
N ALA A 153 -8.82 -2.45 -12.91
CA ALA A 153 -8.28 -2.32 -14.26
C ALA A 153 -6.97 -3.12 -14.43
N ALA A 154 -6.07 -3.09 -13.44
CA ALA A 154 -4.84 -3.88 -13.46
C ALA A 154 -5.15 -5.38 -13.46
N GLN A 155 -6.03 -5.85 -12.57
CA GLN A 155 -6.48 -7.25 -12.53
C GLN A 155 -7.11 -7.70 -13.85
N THR A 156 -7.88 -6.83 -14.50
CA THR A 156 -8.46 -7.12 -15.82
C THR A 156 -7.35 -7.36 -16.85
N LYS A 157 -6.34 -6.49 -16.91
CA LYS A 157 -5.18 -6.68 -17.80
C LYS A 157 -4.40 -7.95 -17.47
N ILE A 158 -4.21 -8.26 -16.18
CA ILE A 158 -3.53 -9.50 -15.74
C ILE A 158 -4.31 -10.73 -16.18
N ARG A 159 -5.65 -10.71 -16.06
CA ARG A 159 -6.52 -11.78 -16.53
C ARG A 159 -6.43 -11.97 -18.04
N GLU A 160 -6.32 -10.89 -18.80
CA GLU A 160 -6.11 -10.96 -20.25
C GLU A 160 -4.76 -11.60 -20.61
N VAL A 161 -3.69 -11.25 -19.89
CA VAL A 161 -2.34 -11.80 -20.09
C VAL A 161 -2.25 -13.28 -19.70
N LEU A 162 -2.75 -13.64 -18.52
CA LEU A 162 -2.70 -15.02 -18.02
C LEU A 162 -3.71 -15.93 -18.71
N THR A 163 -4.74 -15.38 -19.36
CA THR A 163 -5.99 -16.04 -19.76
C THR A 163 -6.89 -16.38 -18.57
N GLU A 164 -8.21 -16.45 -18.82
CA GLU A 164 -9.21 -16.72 -17.78
C GLU A 164 -8.98 -18.04 -17.04
N GLU A 165 -8.55 -19.08 -17.75
CA GLU A 165 -8.28 -20.39 -17.17
C GLU A 165 -7.11 -20.34 -16.17
N LYS A 166 -5.95 -19.79 -16.56
CA LYS A 166 -4.81 -19.69 -15.63
C LYS A 166 -5.05 -18.67 -14.53
N PHE A 167 -5.83 -17.63 -14.78
CA PHE A 167 -6.22 -16.69 -13.72
C PHE A 167 -7.09 -17.38 -12.66
N ASN A 168 -8.03 -18.22 -13.08
CA ASN A 168 -8.83 -19.02 -12.14
C ASN A 168 -7.97 -20.08 -11.42
N GLN A 169 -6.98 -20.65 -12.11
CA GLN A 169 -6.00 -21.55 -11.48
C GLN A 169 -5.18 -20.81 -10.42
N LEU A 170 -4.74 -19.58 -10.70
CA LEU A 170 -4.04 -18.72 -9.74
C LEU A 170 -4.85 -18.50 -8.48
N LEU A 171 -6.14 -18.18 -8.60
CA LEU A 171 -6.99 -17.99 -7.42
C LEU A 171 -7.10 -19.28 -6.59
N LYS A 172 -7.23 -20.44 -7.25
CA LYS A 172 -7.25 -21.74 -6.56
C LYS A 172 -5.92 -22.06 -5.89
N ASP A 173 -4.81 -21.84 -6.57
CA ASP A 173 -3.47 -22.12 -6.06
C ASP A 173 -3.17 -21.25 -4.83
N GLN A 174 -3.59 -19.97 -4.86
CA GLN A 174 -3.51 -19.04 -3.73
C GLN A 174 -4.37 -19.51 -2.55
N GLU A 175 -5.64 -19.85 -2.81
CA GLU A 175 -6.57 -20.32 -1.76
C GLU A 175 -6.10 -21.63 -1.13
N GLU A 176 -5.62 -22.57 -1.95
CA GLU A 176 -5.10 -23.84 -1.47
C GLU A 176 -3.81 -23.64 -0.66
N TYR A 177 -2.91 -22.76 -1.12
CA TYR A 177 -1.70 -22.43 -0.36
C TYR A 177 -2.04 -21.81 0.99
N TYR A 178 -2.96 -20.85 1.02
CA TYR A 178 -3.42 -20.23 2.25
C TYR A 178 -3.93 -21.28 3.25
N LYS A 179 -4.84 -22.16 2.79
CA LYS A 179 -5.38 -23.23 3.62
C LYS A 179 -4.29 -24.18 4.10
N GLU A 180 -3.36 -24.56 3.23
CA GLU A 180 -2.26 -25.44 3.60
C GLU A 180 -1.35 -24.80 4.64
N TYR A 181 -0.97 -23.54 4.43
CA TYR A 181 -0.08 -22.79 5.33
C TYR A 181 -0.68 -22.65 6.74
N PHE A 182 -1.96 -22.28 6.85
CA PHE A 182 -2.61 -22.04 8.14
C PHE A 182 -3.22 -23.27 8.80
N LYS A 183 -3.51 -24.34 8.06
CA LYS A 183 -3.94 -25.63 8.67
C LYS A 183 -2.92 -26.17 9.66
N PHE A 184 -1.63 -25.89 9.45
CA PHE A 184 -0.58 -26.27 10.38
C PHE A 184 -0.48 -25.34 11.59
N GLU A 185 -1.04 -24.12 11.53
CA GLU A 185 -1.08 -23.17 12.66
C GLU A 185 -2.34 -23.35 13.53
N GLU A 186 -3.46 -23.80 12.96
CA GLU A 186 -4.71 -24.10 13.69
C GLU A 186 -4.56 -25.26 14.70
N ASP A 187 -3.66 -26.23 14.44
CA ASP A 187 -3.35 -27.30 15.40
C ASP A 187 -2.52 -26.81 16.63
N GLU A 188 -2.03 -25.57 16.62
CA GLU A 188 -1.28 -24.99 17.76
C GLU A 188 -1.92 -23.74 18.40
N ASN A 189 -2.81 -22.98 17.75
CA ASN A 189 -3.51 -21.86 18.41
C ASN A 189 -4.94 -21.62 17.89
N ASP A 190 -5.90 -21.73 18.80
CA ASP A 190 -7.33 -21.44 18.59
C ASP A 190 -7.54 -19.91 18.51
N VAL A 191 -7.82 -19.36 17.31
CA VAL A 191 -8.29 -17.97 17.14
C VAL A 191 -9.41 -17.87 16.10
N ASP A 192 -10.54 -17.40 16.62
CA ASP A 192 -11.76 -16.85 16.00
C ASP A 192 -11.63 -16.34 14.55
N THR A 193 -12.19 -17.09 13.60
CA THR A 193 -12.34 -16.69 12.19
C THR A 193 -13.43 -15.63 12.03
N GLY A 194 -13.03 -14.37 11.88
CA GLY A 194 -13.84 -13.32 11.26
C GLY A 194 -13.66 -13.34 9.74
N ASP A 195 -14.78 -13.28 9.01
CA ASP A 195 -14.90 -13.23 7.54
C ASP A 195 -13.74 -12.52 6.81
N ASP A 196 -12.84 -13.27 6.17
CA ASP A 196 -11.77 -12.73 5.34
C ASP A 196 -12.13 -12.79 3.85
N GLU A 197 -12.52 -11.62 3.35
CA GLU A 197 -12.63 -11.28 1.93
C GLU A 197 -11.26 -11.42 1.27
N LEU A 198 -11.17 -12.16 0.15
CA LEU A 198 -9.95 -12.36 -0.66
C LEU A 198 -9.14 -11.06 -0.82
N MET A 199 -8.08 -10.91 -0.02
CA MET A 199 -7.20 -9.73 -0.05
C MET A 199 -6.29 -9.74 -1.29
N LEU A 200 -6.83 -9.26 -2.40
CA LEU A 200 -6.03 -8.74 -3.52
C LEU A 200 -5.48 -7.38 -3.11
N GLU A 201 -4.31 -7.37 -2.44
CA GLU A 201 -3.55 -6.19 -1.99
C GLU A 201 -4.40 -4.92 -2.04
N GLU A 202 -5.36 -4.79 -1.11
CA GLU A 202 -5.88 -3.47 -0.83
C GLU A 202 -4.69 -2.69 -0.32
N GLY A 203 -4.31 -1.67 -1.08
CA GLY A 203 -3.28 -0.70 -0.72
C GLY A 203 -3.72 0.10 0.49
N GLU A 204 -3.86 -0.55 1.64
CA GLU A 204 -3.92 0.04 2.95
C GLU A 204 -2.52 -0.03 3.56
N GLU A 205 -1.75 1.00 3.23
CA GLU A 205 -0.90 1.73 4.17
C GLU A 205 -0.59 3.09 3.51
N SER A 206 -1.60 3.96 3.49
CA SER A 206 -1.38 5.41 3.45
C SER A 206 -1.91 6.04 4.74
N GLU A 207 -1.68 5.37 5.87
CA GLU A 207 -1.62 6.10 7.13
C GLU A 207 -0.27 6.82 7.16
N ASN A 208 -0.35 8.15 7.04
CA ASN A 208 0.58 9.12 7.60
C ASN A 208 1.71 8.51 8.47
N GLU A 209 2.85 8.17 7.86
CA GLU A 209 4.13 8.42 8.52
C GLU A 209 4.27 9.94 8.63
N ARG A 210 3.62 10.53 9.64
CA ARG A 210 4.13 11.78 10.19
C ARG A 210 5.49 11.41 10.76
N ASP A 211 6.50 11.95 10.11
CA ASP A 211 7.81 12.21 10.67
C ASP A 211 7.73 12.30 12.20
N ILE A 212 8.23 11.26 12.88
CA ILE A 212 8.77 11.44 14.23
C ILE A 212 10.03 12.27 13.99
N ILE A 213 9.86 13.59 13.97
CA ILE A 213 10.93 14.56 13.99
C ILE A 213 11.56 14.49 15.37
N ASP A 214 12.81 14.02 15.39
CA ASP A 214 13.92 14.43 16.26
C ASP A 214 13.59 14.74 17.73
N GLU A 215 13.78 13.75 18.60
CA GLU A 215 14.35 13.97 19.94
C GLU A 215 15.20 12.74 20.31
N GLU A 216 16.32 12.54 19.60
CA GLU A 216 17.49 11.87 20.18
C GLU A 216 18.72 12.17 19.34
N LYS A 217 19.25 13.38 19.54
CA LYS A 217 20.68 13.76 19.51
C LYS A 217 20.77 15.28 19.55
N ASP A 218 21.00 15.81 20.75
CA ASP A 218 22.18 16.61 21.05
C ASP A 218 22.25 16.79 22.58
N GLU A 219 23.34 16.27 23.15
CA GLU A 219 23.97 16.57 24.45
C GLU A 219 23.14 16.62 25.76
#